data_AF-A0A6I5NGN1-F1
#
_entry.id   AF-A0A6I5NGN1-F1
#
_cell.length_a   1.000
_cell.length_b   1.000
_cell.length_c   1.000
_cell.angle_alpha   90.00
_cell.angle_beta   90.00
_cell.angle_gamma   90.00
#
_symmetry.space_group_name_H-M   'P 1'
#
loop_
_entity.id
_entity.type
_entity.pdbx_description
1 polymer ?
#
loop_
_entity_poly.entity_id
_entity_poly.type
_entity_poly.pdbx_seq_one_letter_code
_entity_poly.pdbx_strand_id
1 'polypeptide(L)'
;MTTATMTKPNIDDYRRFREMLAFFVRQADYDIANDHVDEPNSNETVQADIDADGGEFYRRYEVGEEMFKYPNGLFYHVLFGTNSTSEAQDDTVFGTPTSTEIDAAGTPVTLSPTFENGKITAFTSGIVSEDQRTGVYSDDDQFTVKLPELKLYDTNEPTAELKSLLDHQEQLYVSWKQQH
;
A
#
# COMPACT_ATOMS: atom_id res chain seq x y z
N MET A 1 7.42 -29.98 10.60
CA MET A 1 7.03 -28.73 9.94
C MET A 1 8.18 -28.36 9.02
N THR A 2 7.99 -28.51 7.72
CA THR A 2 8.95 -28.08 6.70
C THR A 2 8.93 -26.56 6.67
N THR A 3 9.99 -25.92 7.15
CA THR A 3 10.25 -24.50 6.90
C THR A 3 10.38 -24.35 5.39
N ALA A 4 9.31 -23.91 4.73
CA ALA A 4 9.41 -23.44 3.36
C ALA A 4 10.47 -22.35 3.34
N THR A 5 11.60 -22.59 2.67
CA THR A 5 12.60 -21.57 2.40
C THR A 5 11.93 -20.48 1.57
N MET A 6 11.56 -19.40 2.24
CA MET A 6 10.90 -18.27 1.57
C MET A 6 11.90 -17.60 0.64
N THR A 7 11.45 -17.33 -0.58
CA THR A 7 12.26 -16.68 -1.59
C THR A 7 12.28 -15.19 -1.27
N LYS A 8 13.45 -14.64 -0.95
CA LYS A 8 13.61 -13.20 -0.76
C LYS A 8 13.29 -12.43 -2.04
N PRO A 9 12.82 -11.17 -1.96
CA PRO A 9 12.69 -10.30 -3.11
C PRO A 9 13.99 -10.25 -3.93
N ASN A 10 13.84 -10.36 -5.25
CA ASN A 10 14.91 -10.12 -6.20
C ASN A 10 14.86 -8.67 -6.70
N ILE A 11 15.77 -8.31 -7.59
CA ILE A 11 15.86 -6.92 -8.08
C ILE A 11 14.61 -6.44 -8.82
N ASP A 12 13.88 -7.34 -9.48
CA ASP A 12 12.65 -7.01 -10.19
C ASP A 12 11.48 -6.84 -9.23
N ASP A 13 11.45 -7.55 -8.10
CA ASP A 13 10.48 -7.30 -7.02
C ASP A 13 10.63 -5.89 -6.46
N TYR A 14 11.87 -5.44 -6.18
CA TYR A 14 12.10 -4.07 -5.71
C TYR A 14 11.75 -3.02 -6.79
N ARG A 15 11.97 -3.32 -8.08
CA ARG A 15 11.53 -2.41 -9.16
C ARG A 15 10.01 -2.30 -9.22
N ARG A 16 9.29 -3.43 -9.12
CA ARG A 16 7.82 -3.44 -9.05
C ARG A 16 7.30 -2.67 -7.84
N PHE A 17 7.93 -2.83 -6.68
CA PHE A 17 7.58 -2.07 -5.48
C PHE A 17 7.75 -0.57 -5.67
N ARG A 18 8.85 -0.14 -6.32
CA ARG A 18 9.02 1.26 -6.71
C ARG A 18 7.93 1.74 -7.66
N GLU A 19 7.57 0.94 -8.65
CA GLU A 19 6.52 1.27 -9.63
C GLU A 19 5.15 1.41 -8.97
N MET A 20 4.81 0.51 -8.04
CA MET A 20 3.60 0.56 -7.23
C MET A 20 3.52 1.85 -6.41
N LEU A 21 4.59 2.20 -5.69
CA LEU A 21 4.65 3.45 -4.92
C LEU A 21 4.60 4.68 -5.84
N ALA A 22 5.24 4.62 -7.01
CA ALA A 22 5.18 5.69 -8.00
C ALA A 22 3.77 5.88 -8.56
N PHE A 23 3.05 4.78 -8.83
CA PHE A 23 1.64 4.80 -9.22
C PHE A 23 0.80 5.46 -8.12
N PHE A 24 0.93 5.00 -6.88
CA PHE A 24 0.19 5.51 -5.73
C PHE A 24 0.37 7.02 -5.55
N VAL A 25 1.62 7.51 -5.61
CA VAL A 25 1.92 8.94 -5.49
C VAL A 25 1.34 9.76 -6.65
N ARG A 26 1.43 9.25 -7.89
CA ARG A 26 0.84 9.93 -9.06
C ARG A 26 -0.68 10.02 -8.96
N GLN A 27 -1.33 8.96 -8.47
CA GLN A 27 -2.77 8.95 -8.32
C GLN A 27 -3.22 9.92 -7.23
N ALA A 28 -2.58 9.91 -6.06
CA ALA A 28 -2.86 10.89 -5.01
C ALA A 28 -2.65 12.33 -5.50
N ASP A 29 -1.60 12.57 -6.30
CA ASP A 29 -1.36 13.88 -6.92
C ASP A 29 -2.45 14.28 -7.93
N TYR A 30 -2.95 13.34 -8.71
CA TYR A 30 -4.03 13.53 -9.67
C TYR A 30 -5.34 13.86 -8.97
N ASP A 31 -5.69 13.12 -7.91
CA ASP A 31 -6.94 13.29 -7.17
C ASP A 31 -7.01 14.70 -6.56
N ILE A 32 -5.90 15.16 -5.98
CA ILE A 32 -5.78 16.52 -5.44
C ILE A 32 -5.91 17.58 -6.54
N ALA A 33 -5.30 17.36 -7.70
CA ALA A 33 -5.34 18.33 -8.79
C ALA A 33 -6.74 18.50 -9.39
N ASN A 34 -7.59 17.46 -9.27
CA ASN A 34 -8.93 17.46 -9.83
C ASN A 34 -10.04 17.53 -8.78
N ASP A 35 -9.70 17.70 -7.49
CA ASP A 35 -10.66 17.82 -6.38
C ASP A 35 -11.69 16.67 -6.34
N HIS A 36 -11.26 15.47 -6.72
CA HIS A 36 -12.06 14.25 -6.67
C HIS A 36 -11.16 13.02 -6.54
N VAL A 37 -11.66 11.97 -5.91
CA VAL A 37 -11.04 10.65 -5.95
C VAL A 37 -11.52 9.94 -7.21
N ASP A 38 -10.59 9.47 -8.04
CA ASP A 38 -10.96 8.61 -9.16
C ASP A 38 -11.09 7.16 -8.66
N GLU A 39 -12.28 6.59 -8.77
CA GLU A 39 -12.56 5.16 -8.56
C GLU A 39 -12.24 4.36 -9.85
N PRO A 40 -11.90 3.06 -9.80
CA PRO A 40 -12.16 2.10 -8.70
C PRO A 40 -10.96 1.80 -7.79
N ASN A 41 -11.22 1.09 -6.70
CA ASN A 41 -10.22 0.57 -5.76
C ASN A 41 -9.83 -0.87 -6.07
N SER A 42 -8.70 -1.34 -5.54
CA SER A 42 -8.32 -2.76 -5.60
C SER A 42 -8.82 -3.58 -4.39
N ASN A 43 -10.01 -3.26 -3.85
CA ASN A 43 -10.57 -3.68 -2.54
C ASN A 43 -10.43 -5.17 -2.13
N GLU A 44 -10.20 -5.40 -0.82
CA GLU A 44 -10.15 -6.70 -0.10
C GLU A 44 -11.36 -7.63 -0.23
N THR A 45 -12.58 -7.10 -0.38
CA THR A 45 -13.78 -7.91 -0.12
C THR A 45 -14.04 -8.97 -1.16
N VAL A 46 -13.58 -8.79 -2.40
CA VAL A 46 -13.68 -9.84 -3.41
C VAL A 46 -12.59 -9.63 -4.48
N GLN A 47 -11.51 -10.42 -4.44
CA GLN A 47 -10.74 -10.71 -5.67
C GLN A 47 -11.71 -11.16 -6.78
N ALA A 48 -12.82 -11.83 -6.42
CA ALA A 48 -13.90 -12.14 -7.33
C ALA A 48 -14.79 -10.94 -7.74
N ASP A 49 -14.72 -9.75 -7.12
CA ASP A 49 -15.33 -8.50 -7.61
C ASP A 49 -14.36 -7.78 -8.53
N ILE A 50 -13.05 -7.82 -8.26
CA ILE A 50 -12.03 -7.41 -9.25
C ILE A 50 -12.12 -8.32 -10.50
N ASP A 51 -12.30 -9.63 -10.32
CA ASP A 51 -12.52 -10.58 -11.41
C ASP A 51 -13.93 -10.42 -12.02
N ALA A 52 -14.96 -10.02 -11.26
CA ALA A 52 -16.31 -9.76 -11.77
C ALA A 52 -16.42 -8.43 -12.53
N ASP A 53 -15.65 -7.40 -12.15
CA ASP A 53 -15.44 -6.16 -12.89
C ASP A 53 -14.42 -6.33 -14.04
N GLY A 54 -13.89 -7.54 -14.23
CA GLY A 54 -13.01 -7.88 -15.35
C GLY A 54 -11.68 -7.14 -15.32
N GLY A 55 -11.13 -6.86 -14.14
CA GLY A 55 -9.88 -6.13 -13.97
C GLY A 55 -9.98 -4.64 -14.32
N GLU A 56 -11.14 -4.01 -14.06
CA GLU A 56 -11.37 -2.59 -14.35
C GLU A 56 -10.31 -1.67 -13.72
N PHE A 57 -9.89 -1.93 -12.47
CA PHE A 57 -8.78 -1.22 -11.84
C PHE A 57 -7.51 -1.24 -12.71
N TYR A 58 -7.05 -2.44 -13.07
CA TYR A 58 -5.84 -2.64 -13.88
C TYR A 58 -5.95 -1.97 -15.25
N ARG A 59 -7.13 -2.08 -15.88
CA ARG A 59 -7.42 -1.48 -17.18
C ARG A 59 -7.52 0.04 -17.12
N ARG A 60 -8.15 0.62 -16.09
CA ARG A 60 -8.37 2.06 -15.94
C ARG A 60 -7.06 2.79 -15.67
N TYR A 61 -6.27 2.28 -14.74
CA TYR A 61 -5.00 2.88 -14.38
C TYR A 61 -3.83 2.41 -15.25
N GLU A 62 -4.08 1.51 -16.19
CA GLU A 62 -3.08 0.92 -17.09
C GLU A 62 -1.91 0.27 -16.32
N VAL A 63 -2.22 -0.42 -15.21
CA VAL A 63 -1.25 -1.12 -14.36
C VAL A 63 -1.49 -2.63 -14.37
N GLY A 64 -0.42 -3.42 -14.26
CA GLY A 64 -0.50 -4.88 -14.18
C GLY A 64 -0.72 -5.38 -12.75
N GLU A 65 -1.42 -6.50 -12.60
CA GLU A 65 -1.67 -7.15 -11.31
C GLU A 65 -0.37 -7.58 -10.61
N GLU A 66 0.64 -7.98 -11.40
CA GLU A 66 1.95 -8.39 -10.91
C GLU A 66 2.69 -7.29 -10.15
N MET A 67 2.33 -6.01 -10.36
CA MET A 67 2.90 -4.87 -9.65
C MET A 67 2.64 -4.94 -8.13
N PHE A 68 1.59 -5.65 -7.73
CA PHE A 68 1.11 -5.70 -6.34
C PHE A 68 1.45 -7.03 -5.64
N LYS A 69 2.01 -8.02 -6.35
CA LYS A 69 2.28 -9.40 -5.84
C LYS A 69 3.76 -9.64 -5.58
N TYR A 70 4.09 -10.23 -4.42
CA TYR A 70 5.47 -10.47 -3.97
C TYR A 70 5.74 -11.95 -3.63
N PRO A 71 7.00 -12.43 -3.71
CA PRO A 71 7.34 -13.86 -3.69
C PRO A 71 6.97 -14.63 -2.42
N ASN A 72 6.75 -13.95 -1.29
CA ASN A 72 6.37 -14.57 -0.01
C ASN A 72 4.84 -14.71 0.17
N GLY A 73 4.04 -14.27 -0.81
CA GLY A 73 2.58 -14.21 -0.75
C GLY A 73 2.01 -12.87 -0.28
N LEU A 74 2.87 -11.89 0.02
CA LEU A 74 2.48 -10.51 0.29
C LEU A 74 1.84 -9.93 -0.98
N PHE A 75 0.65 -9.36 -0.79
CA PHE A 75 -0.12 -8.72 -1.82
C PHE A 75 -0.61 -7.38 -1.28
N TYR A 76 -0.41 -6.31 -2.03
CA TYR A 76 -0.88 -4.99 -1.63
C TYR A 76 -2.22 -4.65 -2.26
N HIS A 77 -3.07 -3.97 -1.51
CA HIS A 77 -4.21 -3.24 -2.04
C HIS A 77 -3.92 -1.75 -2.08
N VAL A 78 -4.58 -1.08 -3.03
CA VAL A 78 -4.69 0.36 -3.13
C VAL A 78 -6.17 0.70 -3.03
N LEU A 79 -6.50 1.42 -1.98
CA LEU A 79 -7.85 1.88 -1.69
C LEU A 79 -7.90 3.40 -1.88
N PHE A 80 -8.86 3.88 -2.65
CA PHE A 80 -9.18 5.28 -2.83
C PHE A 80 -10.56 5.59 -2.24
N GLY A 81 -10.66 6.60 -1.37
CA GLY A 81 -11.92 7.06 -0.79
C GLY A 81 -12.47 6.22 0.37
N THR A 82 -13.32 6.86 1.18
CA THR A 82 -13.95 6.24 2.36
C THR A 82 -15.24 5.53 1.98
N ASN A 83 -15.30 4.22 2.23
CA ASN A 83 -16.54 3.45 2.24
C ASN A 83 -17.36 3.68 3.54
N SER A 84 -17.42 4.92 4.04
CA SER A 84 -18.23 5.29 5.20
C SER A 84 -19.37 6.21 4.78
N THR A 85 -20.52 5.60 4.55
CA THR A 85 -21.83 6.26 4.58
C THR A 85 -21.95 7.17 5.82
N SER A 86 -21.93 8.50 5.69
CA SER A 86 -22.77 9.43 6.48
C SER A 86 -22.46 10.93 6.37
N GLU A 87 -21.38 11.39 5.75
CA GLU A 87 -21.14 12.83 5.64
C GLU A 87 -21.32 13.36 4.21
N ALA A 88 -21.90 14.55 4.12
CA ALA A 88 -22.30 15.16 2.86
C ALA A 88 -21.09 15.33 1.93
N GLN A 89 -21.32 15.24 0.62
CA GLN A 89 -20.36 15.34 -0.49
C GLN A 89 -19.44 16.60 -0.50
N ASP A 90 -19.50 17.47 0.51
CA ASP A 90 -18.77 18.73 0.58
C ASP A 90 -17.53 18.70 1.52
N ASP A 91 -17.26 17.60 2.25
CA ASP A 91 -16.15 17.52 3.23
C ASP A 91 -15.21 16.31 3.04
N THR A 92 -15.19 15.68 1.86
CA THR A 92 -14.13 14.72 1.52
C THR A 92 -12.79 15.45 1.42
N VAL A 93 -11.99 15.42 2.49
CA VAL A 93 -10.66 16.00 2.48
C VAL A 93 -9.74 15.12 1.61
N PHE A 94 -9.61 15.48 0.34
CA PHE A 94 -8.74 14.80 -0.63
C PHE A 94 -7.27 14.85 -0.19
N GLY A 95 -6.49 13.83 -0.54
CA GLY A 95 -5.06 13.78 -0.23
C GLY A 95 -4.78 13.66 1.28
N THR A 96 -5.67 12.98 2.01
CA THR A 96 -5.49 12.62 3.41
C THR A 96 -5.30 11.11 3.56
N PRO A 97 -4.79 10.64 4.72
CA PRO A 97 -4.72 9.21 5.02
C PRO A 97 -6.05 8.47 4.83
N THR A 98 -7.20 9.15 4.99
CA THR A 98 -8.54 8.56 4.85
C THR A 98 -9.03 8.47 3.41
N SER A 99 -8.39 9.15 2.46
CA SER A 99 -8.80 9.16 1.05
C SER A 99 -7.96 8.27 0.16
N THR A 100 -6.81 7.77 0.65
CA THR A 100 -5.94 6.88 -0.12
C THR A 100 -5.09 6.02 0.82
N GLU A 101 -5.27 4.70 0.77
CA GLU A 101 -4.59 3.73 1.62
C GLU A 101 -3.87 2.67 0.79
N ILE A 102 -2.73 2.20 1.30
CA ILE A 102 -2.03 1.03 0.77
C ILE A 102 -1.65 0.09 1.93
N ASP A 103 -2.14 -1.13 1.84
CA ASP A 103 -2.08 -2.12 2.90
C ASP A 103 -1.83 -3.53 2.36
N ALA A 104 -1.33 -4.41 3.23
CA ALA A 104 -1.10 -5.80 2.89
C ALA A 104 -2.38 -6.60 3.11
N ALA A 105 -2.97 -7.04 2.00
CA ALA A 105 -4.25 -7.72 1.91
C ALA A 105 -4.45 -8.85 2.94
N GLY A 106 -5.54 -8.77 3.70
CA GLY A 106 -5.96 -9.74 4.68
C GLY A 106 -5.06 -9.80 5.92
N THR A 107 -4.26 -8.75 6.15
CA THR A 107 -3.28 -8.71 7.24
C THR A 107 -3.29 -7.35 7.95
N PRO A 108 -2.80 -7.28 9.21
CA PRO A 108 -2.61 -6.00 9.91
C PRO A 108 -1.38 -5.22 9.45
N VAL A 109 -0.64 -5.67 8.43
CA VAL A 109 0.57 -4.99 7.96
C VAL A 109 0.18 -3.83 7.05
N THR A 110 0.66 -2.63 7.37
CA THR A 110 0.25 -1.38 6.72
C THR A 110 1.44 -0.68 6.09
N LEU A 111 1.20 0.03 4.98
CA LEU A 111 2.18 0.91 4.34
C LEU A 111 1.63 2.33 4.26
N SER A 112 1.64 3.03 5.39
CA SER A 112 0.92 4.29 5.52
C SER A 112 1.67 5.47 4.89
N PRO A 113 1.05 6.22 3.96
CA PRO A 113 1.62 7.47 3.46
C PRO A 113 1.54 8.58 4.51
N THR A 114 2.53 9.47 4.53
CA THR A 114 2.51 10.74 5.27
C THR A 114 2.28 11.89 4.30
N PHE A 115 1.41 12.83 4.66
CA PHE A 115 1.05 13.96 3.82
C PHE A 115 1.50 15.30 4.42
N GLU A 116 2.03 16.18 3.58
CA GLU A 116 2.25 17.60 3.89
C GLU A 116 1.72 18.45 2.74
N ASN A 117 0.84 19.42 3.05
CA ASN A 117 0.19 20.28 2.05
C ASN A 117 -0.51 19.46 0.94
N GLY A 118 -1.18 18.38 1.33
CA GLY A 118 -1.83 17.42 0.42
C GLY A 118 -0.85 16.48 -0.30
N LYS A 119 0.46 16.72 -0.28
CA LYS A 119 1.42 15.89 -1.02
C LYS A 119 2.00 14.80 -0.13
N ILE A 120 2.15 13.60 -0.67
CA ILE A 120 2.85 12.52 0.02
C ILE A 120 4.33 12.92 0.20
N THR A 121 4.86 12.77 1.41
CA THR A 121 6.25 13.11 1.76
C THR A 121 7.04 11.93 2.32
N ALA A 122 6.38 10.89 2.80
CA ALA A 122 7.01 9.68 3.29
C ALA A 122 6.06 8.48 3.22
N PHE A 123 6.62 7.28 3.33
CA PHE A 123 5.89 6.04 3.59
C PHE A 123 6.40 5.42 4.87
N THR A 124 5.48 4.92 5.69
CA THR A 124 5.77 4.21 6.94
C THR A 124 5.27 2.79 6.82
N SER A 125 6.19 1.83 6.88
CA SER A 125 5.85 0.44 7.07
C SER A 125 5.56 0.18 8.55
N GLY A 126 4.45 -0.47 8.86
CA GLY A 126 4.06 -0.79 10.22
C GLY A 126 3.16 -2.03 10.28
N ILE A 127 2.85 -2.44 11.50
CA ILE A 127 1.85 -3.47 11.79
C ILE A 127 0.91 -2.91 12.85
N VAL A 128 -0.38 -2.91 12.54
CA VAL A 128 -1.41 -2.40 13.43
C VAL A 128 -1.85 -3.53 14.36
N SER A 129 -1.47 -3.47 15.63
CA SER A 129 -1.95 -4.40 16.64
C SER A 129 -3.12 -3.80 17.41
N GLU A 130 -4.29 -4.45 17.39
CA GLU A 130 -5.42 -4.06 18.24
C GLU A 130 -5.33 -4.76 19.59
N ASP A 131 -5.19 -4.01 20.68
CA ASP A 131 -5.44 -4.54 22.02
C ASP A 131 -6.95 -4.77 22.19
N GLN A 132 -7.38 -6.01 22.03
CA GLN A 132 -8.79 -6.39 22.14
C GLN A 132 -9.42 -6.15 23.52
N ARG A 133 -8.64 -5.82 24.56
CA ARG A 133 -9.18 -5.45 25.88
C ARG A 133 -9.50 -3.96 25.99
N THR A 134 -8.80 -3.13 25.24
CA THR A 134 -8.88 -1.67 25.35
C THR A 134 -9.36 -0.99 24.06
N GLY A 135 -9.37 -1.71 22.93
CA GLY A 135 -9.61 -1.17 21.60
C GLY A 135 -8.51 -0.22 21.12
N VAL A 136 -7.36 -0.21 21.80
CA VAL A 136 -6.23 0.66 21.45
C VAL A 136 -5.40 -0.02 20.39
N TYR A 137 -5.11 0.72 19.32
CA TYR A 137 -4.18 0.31 18.28
C TYR A 137 -2.76 0.75 18.65
N SER A 138 -1.79 -0.15 18.57
CA SER A 138 -0.37 0.13 18.73
C SER A 138 0.43 -0.28 17.50
N ASP A 139 1.42 0.54 17.15
CA ASP A 139 2.40 0.22 16.11
C ASP A 139 3.72 -0.15 16.80
N ASP A 140 3.98 -1.45 16.95
CA ASP A 140 5.11 -1.94 17.73
C ASP A 140 6.45 -1.94 16.96
N ASP A 141 6.40 -1.93 15.63
CA ASP A 141 7.57 -1.92 14.75
C ASP A 141 7.29 -1.06 13.50
N GLN A 142 7.89 0.13 13.45
CA GLN A 142 7.70 1.09 12.36
C GLN A 142 9.01 1.44 11.66
N PHE A 143 8.97 1.50 10.34
CA PHE A 143 10.07 1.96 9.51
C PHE A 143 9.58 2.99 8.49
N THR A 144 10.05 4.23 8.61
CA THR A 144 9.66 5.35 7.74
C THR A 144 10.77 5.73 6.78
N VAL A 145 10.42 5.96 5.52
CA VAL A 145 11.33 6.46 4.48
C VAL A 145 10.72 7.68 3.79
N LYS A 146 11.53 8.71 3.56
CA LYS A 146 11.05 9.93 2.89
C LYS A 146 10.99 9.74 1.38
N LEU A 147 9.99 10.35 0.75
CA LEU A 147 9.73 10.24 -0.68
C LEU A 147 10.96 10.52 -1.58
N PRO A 148 11.80 11.55 -1.31
CA PRO A 148 12.98 11.82 -2.15
C PRO A 148 14.07 10.74 -2.11
N GLU A 149 14.08 9.89 -1.08
CA GLU A 149 15.03 8.78 -0.88
C GLU A 149 14.64 7.54 -1.69
N LEU A 150 13.35 7.39 -2.02
CA LEU A 150 12.83 6.25 -2.77
C LEU A 150 13.12 6.32 -4.27
N LYS A 151 13.46 7.51 -4.80
CA LYS A 151 13.75 7.74 -6.22
C LYS A 151 12.73 7.10 -7.15
N LEU A 152 11.44 7.32 -6.87
CA LEU A 152 10.30 6.62 -7.50
C LEU A 152 10.29 6.66 -9.04
N TYR A 153 10.84 7.71 -9.64
CA TYR A 153 10.83 7.91 -11.10
C TYR A 153 12.19 7.66 -11.76
N ASP A 154 13.18 7.14 -11.02
CA ASP A 154 14.48 6.81 -11.58
C ASP A 154 14.46 5.43 -12.26
N THR A 155 15.20 5.27 -13.36
CA THR A 155 15.33 3.99 -14.08
C THR A 155 16.50 3.13 -13.57
N ASN A 156 17.33 3.70 -12.68
CA ASN A 156 18.48 3.02 -12.09
C ASN A 156 18.06 1.91 -11.11
N GLU A 157 19.06 1.27 -10.50
CA GLU A 157 18.87 0.29 -9.44
C GLU A 157 18.04 0.87 -8.27
N PRO A 158 17.09 0.11 -7.70
CA PRO A 158 16.40 0.46 -6.47
C PRO A 158 17.35 0.90 -5.34
N THR A 159 16.98 1.98 -4.65
CA THR A 159 17.77 2.55 -3.55
C THR A 159 17.81 1.60 -2.35
N ALA A 160 18.79 1.82 -1.45
CA ALA A 160 18.88 1.04 -0.23
C ALA A 160 17.64 1.24 0.65
N GLU A 161 17.13 2.47 0.68
CA GLU A 161 15.96 2.87 1.47
C GLU A 161 14.68 2.21 0.94
N LEU A 162 14.50 2.14 -0.39
CA LEU A 162 13.37 1.41 -0.99
C LEU A 162 13.46 -0.10 -0.69
N LYS A 163 14.67 -0.69 -0.78
CA LYS A 163 14.89 -2.10 -0.44
C LYS A 163 14.55 -2.36 1.03
N SER A 164 15.03 -1.52 1.94
CA SER A 164 14.74 -1.62 3.37
C SER A 164 13.24 -1.47 3.69
N LEU A 165 12.52 -0.61 2.95
CA LEU A 165 11.08 -0.44 3.14
C LEU A 165 10.32 -1.73 2.78
N LEU A 166 10.62 -2.35 1.63
CA LEU A 166 10.02 -3.64 1.27
C LEU A 166 10.47 -4.78 2.18
N ASP A 167 11.75 -4.83 2.53
CA ASP A 167 12.29 -5.86 3.43
C ASP A 167 11.62 -5.81 4.81
N HIS A 168 11.30 -4.61 5.30
CA HIS A 168 10.56 -4.43 6.56
C HIS A 168 9.11 -4.94 6.44
N GLN A 169 8.40 -4.60 5.36
CA GLN A 169 7.06 -5.13 5.06
C GLN A 169 7.04 -6.67 5.00
N GLU A 170 8.01 -7.26 4.30
CA GLU A 170 8.20 -8.71 4.23
C GLU A 170 8.42 -9.30 5.63
N GLN A 171 9.27 -8.68 6.46
CA GLN A 171 9.54 -9.14 7.82
C GLN A 171 8.27 -9.14 8.69
N LEU A 172 7.48 -8.06 8.63
CA LEU A 172 6.23 -7.95 9.39
C LEU A 172 5.21 -9.00 8.93
N TYR A 173 5.02 -9.16 7.62
CA TYR A 173 4.12 -10.15 7.05
C TYR A 173 4.52 -11.57 7.41
N VAL A 174 5.81 -11.90 7.33
CA VAL A 174 6.34 -13.21 7.73
C VAL A 174 6.13 -13.46 9.22
N SER A 175 6.37 -12.46 10.06
CA SER A 175 6.18 -12.57 11.50
C SER A 175 4.72 -12.81 11.86
N TRP A 176 3.79 -12.11 11.19
CA TRP A 176 2.36 -12.30 11.35
C TRP A 176 1.89 -13.71 10.95
N LYS A 177 2.34 -14.21 9.78
CA LYS A 177 2.04 -15.58 9.31
C LYS A 177 2.59 -16.70 10.19
N GLN A 178 3.60 -16.44 11.00
CA GLN A 178 4.12 -17.45 11.94
C GLN A 178 3.24 -17.57 13.20
N GLN A 179 2.42 -16.57 13.46
CA GLN A 179 1.57 -16.47 14.65
C GLN A 179 0.10 -16.86 14.38
N HIS A 180 -0.28 -17.03 13.10
CA HIS A 180 -1.64 -17.32 12.62
C HIS A 180 -1.61 -18.43 11.56
#